data_AF-A0A1H1JDA3-F1
#
_entry.id   AF-A0A1H1JDA3-F1
#
_cell.length_a   1.000
_cell.length_b   1.000
_cell.length_c   1.000
_cell.angle_alpha   90.00
_cell.angle_beta   90.00
_cell.angle_gamma   90.00
#
_symmetry.space_group_name_H-M   'P 1'
#
loop_
_entity.id
_entity.type
_entity.pdbx_description
1 polymer ?
#
loop_
_entity_poly.entity_id
_entity_poly.type
_entity_poly.pdbx_seq_one_letter_code
_entity_poly.pdbx_strand_id
1 'polypeptide(L)'
;MSVSQNPCLACNIGQDCCNRLTGLKVSEAEFQTHFQHHADRISVLKTGKIYEISALDEKPCPNWEEQCTVYDTRPVECRLFPHTIGQVVEKEHEVLLTVHSRTSCPLKADLRMSESDAVEMTREFGVNSYGSNTAIRVKRETGIAFLQALAHRAVKKLSN
;
A
#
# COMPACT_ATOMS: atom_id res chain seq x y z
N MET A 1 -9.39 12.21 20.91
CA MET A 1 -9.47 11.51 19.61
C MET A 1 -8.98 10.09 19.86
N SER A 2 -9.86 9.08 19.82
CA SER A 2 -9.44 7.71 20.10
C SER A 2 -8.79 7.09 18.86
N VAL A 3 -7.49 6.85 18.95
CA VAL A 3 -6.81 5.85 18.11
C VAL A 3 -7.30 4.46 18.57
N SER A 4 -7.26 3.47 17.67
CA SER A 4 -7.19 2.03 17.98
C SER A 4 -8.48 1.21 18.14
N GLN A 5 -9.23 1.04 17.05
CA GLN A 5 -9.58 -0.35 16.72
C GLN A 5 -8.87 -0.69 15.42
N ASN A 6 -7.64 -1.13 15.58
CA ASN A 6 -6.82 -1.65 14.50
C ASN A 6 -7.65 -2.75 13.79
N PRO A 7 -8.06 -2.51 12.53
CA PRO A 7 -9.04 -3.35 11.82
C PRO A 7 -8.51 -4.76 11.51
N CYS A 8 -7.21 -4.93 11.65
CA CYS A 8 -6.50 -6.18 11.51
C CYS A 8 -6.65 -7.07 12.76
N LEU A 9 -6.95 -6.50 13.95
CA LEU A 9 -7.31 -7.26 15.16
C LEU A 9 -8.65 -7.99 15.03
N ALA A 10 -9.54 -7.50 14.18
CA ALA A 10 -10.84 -8.13 13.91
C ALA A 10 -10.78 -9.15 12.76
N CYS A 11 -9.67 -9.24 12.04
CA CYS A 11 -9.48 -10.25 11.01
C CYS A 11 -9.10 -11.59 11.65
N ASN A 12 -9.95 -12.60 11.48
CA ASN A 12 -9.65 -13.98 11.88
C ASN A 12 -8.74 -14.66 10.84
N ILE A 13 -7.95 -15.64 11.31
CA ILE A 13 -6.92 -16.42 10.59
C ILE A 13 -7.42 -17.04 9.26
N GLY A 14 -8.74 -17.17 9.09
CA GLY A 14 -9.38 -17.68 7.87
C GLY A 14 -9.62 -16.65 6.75
N GLN A 15 -9.21 -15.39 6.89
CA GLN A 15 -9.34 -14.39 5.82
C GLN A 15 -8.01 -14.22 5.05
N ASP A 16 -7.99 -14.72 3.81
CA ASP A 16 -6.84 -14.72 2.88
C ASP A 16 -6.16 -13.36 2.69
N CYS A 17 -6.87 -12.25 2.97
CA CYS A 17 -6.35 -10.90 2.79
C CYS A 17 -5.13 -10.58 3.66
N CYS A 18 -4.92 -11.32 4.76
CA CYS A 18 -3.80 -11.10 5.68
C CYS A 18 -2.67 -12.13 5.52
N ASN A 19 -2.95 -13.29 4.90
CA ASN A 19 -1.99 -14.39 4.72
C ASN A 19 -1.08 -14.19 3.50
N ARG A 20 -1.36 -13.19 2.66
CA ARG A 20 -0.59 -12.91 1.45
C ARG A 20 -0.10 -11.47 1.45
N LEU A 21 1.22 -11.30 1.46
CA LEU A 21 1.87 -10.01 1.22
C LEU A 21 2.13 -9.89 -0.28
N THR A 22 1.43 -9.00 -0.97
CA THR A 22 1.64 -8.76 -2.40
C THR A 22 1.58 -7.27 -2.68
N GLY A 23 2.66 -6.73 -3.24
CA GLY A 23 2.70 -5.37 -3.77
C GLY A 23 2.66 -4.25 -2.71
N LEU A 24 3.09 -4.52 -1.47
CA LEU A 24 3.14 -3.51 -0.40
C LEU A 24 4.19 -2.45 -0.72
N LYS A 25 3.76 -1.22 -0.89
CA LYS A 25 4.57 -0.02 -1.12
C LYS A 25 5.02 0.55 0.20
N VAL A 26 6.32 0.71 0.30
CA VAL A 26 6.99 1.31 1.45
C VAL A 26 8.00 2.34 0.97
N SER A 27 8.23 3.34 1.80
CA SER A 27 9.36 4.26 1.65
C SER A 27 10.67 3.52 1.94
N GLU A 28 11.79 4.13 1.56
CA GLU A 28 13.12 3.58 1.88
C GLU A 28 13.31 3.39 3.40
N ALA A 29 12.91 4.36 4.21
CA ALA A 29 13.03 4.28 5.67
C ALA A 29 12.22 3.12 6.25
N GLU A 30 10.99 2.91 5.78
CA GLU A 30 10.15 1.79 6.20
C GLU A 30 10.72 0.44 5.73
N PHE A 31 11.28 0.37 4.52
CA PHE A 31 11.97 -0.84 4.06
C PHE A 31 13.14 -1.21 4.98
N GLN A 32 14.02 -0.24 5.27
CA GLN A 32 15.17 -0.46 6.15
C GLN A 32 14.71 -0.89 7.56
N THR A 33 13.67 -0.26 8.08
CA THR A 33 13.18 -0.54 9.44
C THR A 33 12.50 -1.91 9.55
N HIS A 34 11.70 -2.31 8.56
CA HIS A 34 10.79 -3.46 8.72
C HIS A 34 11.13 -4.69 7.87
N PHE A 35 11.92 -4.53 6.81
CA PHE A 35 12.05 -5.59 5.79
C PHE A 35 13.49 -5.92 5.39
N GLN A 36 14.48 -5.08 5.70
CA GLN A 36 15.88 -5.32 5.31
C GLN A 36 16.42 -6.70 5.76
N HIS A 37 16.01 -7.16 6.95
CA HIS A 37 16.44 -8.43 7.53
C HIS A 37 15.64 -9.65 7.04
N HIS A 38 14.72 -9.44 6.11
CA HIS A 38 13.85 -10.48 5.55
C HIS A 38 14.03 -10.65 4.04
N ALA A 39 15.17 -10.20 3.51
CA ALA A 39 15.47 -10.22 2.07
C ALA A 39 15.41 -11.63 1.44
N ASP A 40 15.61 -12.68 2.24
CA ASP A 40 15.49 -14.09 1.85
C ASP A 40 14.03 -14.59 1.77
N ARG A 41 13.06 -13.81 2.27
CA ARG A 41 11.64 -14.17 2.35
C ARG A 41 10.74 -13.29 1.49
N ILE A 42 11.28 -12.25 0.87
CA ILE A 42 10.53 -11.26 0.09
C ILE A 42 11.15 -11.03 -1.28
N SER A 43 10.31 -10.68 -2.26
CA SER A 43 10.73 -10.02 -3.48
C SER A 43 10.55 -8.51 -3.33
N VAL A 44 11.50 -7.76 -3.89
CA VAL A 44 11.54 -6.31 -3.79
C VAL A 44 11.67 -5.72 -5.19
N LEU A 45 10.74 -4.86 -5.57
CA LEU A 45 10.79 -4.06 -6.79
C LEU A 45 10.91 -2.59 -6.43
N LYS A 46 12.01 -1.94 -6.80
CA LYS A 46 12.17 -0.49 -6.62
C LYS A 46 11.62 0.25 -7.84
N THR A 47 10.64 1.13 -7.61
CA THR A 47 10.11 2.06 -8.63
C THR A 47 10.35 3.48 -8.13
N GLY A 48 11.37 4.12 -8.70
CA GLY A 48 11.84 5.44 -8.26
C GLY A 48 12.21 5.47 -6.77
N LYS A 49 11.43 6.16 -5.94
CA LYS A 49 11.66 6.29 -4.48
C LYS A 49 10.88 5.30 -3.62
N ILE A 50 10.02 4.48 -4.23
CA ILE A 50 9.17 3.52 -3.52
C ILE A 50 9.68 2.09 -3.73
N TYR A 51 9.65 1.30 -2.67
CA TYR A 51 9.89 -0.14 -2.71
C TYR A 51 8.55 -0.87 -2.67
N GLU A 52 8.32 -1.76 -3.62
CA GLU A 52 7.16 -2.65 -3.67
C GLU A 52 7.59 -4.05 -3.22
N ILE A 53 6.97 -4.56 -2.15
CA ILE A 53 7.36 -5.78 -1.44
C ILE A 53 6.26 -6.83 -1.60
N SER A 54 6.66 -8.05 -1.98
CA SER A 54 5.80 -9.23 -1.94
C SER A 54 6.50 -10.38 -1.23
N ALA A 55 5.77 -11.25 -0.55
CA ALA A 55 6.36 -12.47 0.00
C ALA A 55 6.77 -13.45 -1.11
N LEU A 56 7.84 -14.21 -0.89
CA LEU A 56 8.19 -15.34 -1.74
C LEU A 56 7.30 -16.55 -1.41
N ASP A 57 7.03 -17.38 -2.41
CA ASP A 57 6.32 -18.67 -2.30
C ASP A 57 4.92 -18.60 -1.65
N GLU A 58 4.21 -17.49 -1.80
CA GLU A 58 2.89 -17.25 -1.17
C GLU A 58 2.89 -17.40 0.37
N LYS A 59 4.06 -17.27 1.01
CA LYS A 59 4.18 -17.31 2.47
C LYS A 59 3.54 -16.07 3.11
N PRO A 60 3.14 -16.14 4.39
CA PRO A 60 2.73 -14.97 5.14
C PRO A 60 3.82 -13.89 5.16
N CYS A 61 3.39 -12.64 5.41
CA CYS A 61 4.30 -11.52 5.64
C CYS A 61 5.42 -11.93 6.63
N PRO A 62 6.69 -11.54 6.41
CA PRO A 62 7.75 -11.94 7.33
C PRO A 62 7.59 -11.40 8.75
N ASN A 63 6.87 -10.27 8.89
CA ASN A 63 6.47 -9.66 10.16
C ASN A 63 5.12 -10.18 10.70
N TRP A 64 4.72 -11.38 10.26
CA TRP A 64 3.51 -12.06 10.71
C TRP A 64 3.78 -12.86 11.99
N GLU A 65 3.58 -12.23 13.14
CA GLU A 65 3.67 -12.87 14.46
C GLU A 65 2.29 -13.38 14.91
N GLU A 66 1.74 -14.34 14.16
CA GLU A 66 0.49 -15.06 14.47
C GLU A 66 -0.83 -14.24 14.48
N GLN A 67 -0.77 -12.91 14.30
CA GLN A 67 -1.95 -12.04 14.14
C GLN A 67 -1.68 -10.87 13.17
N CYS A 68 -2.72 -10.38 12.49
CA CYS A 68 -2.62 -9.07 11.86
C CYS A 68 -2.78 -8.01 12.95
N THR A 69 -1.69 -7.40 13.41
CA THR A 69 -1.77 -6.29 14.36
C THR A 69 -1.18 -5.03 13.72
N VAL A 70 -2.02 -4.09 13.26
CA VAL A 70 -1.64 -2.69 12.98
C VAL A 70 -1.26 -1.97 14.28
N TYR A 71 -0.03 -1.50 14.33
CA TYR A 71 0.52 -0.64 15.38
C TYR A 71 1.16 0.59 14.74
N ASP A 72 1.43 1.63 15.54
CA ASP A 72 1.78 2.96 15.02
C ASP A 72 3.05 2.97 14.16
N THR A 73 3.99 2.07 14.43
CA THR A 73 5.22 1.93 13.66
C THR A 73 5.08 1.07 12.41
N ARG A 74 3.90 0.56 12.03
CA ARG A 74 3.76 -0.17 10.76
C ARG A 74 3.95 0.74 9.54
N PRO A 75 4.38 0.15 8.40
CA PRO A 75 4.38 0.86 7.13
C PRO A 75 3.03 1.54 6.85
N VAL A 76 3.05 2.73 6.26
CA VAL A 76 1.87 3.54 6.00
C VAL A 76 0.81 2.76 5.24
N GLU A 77 1.18 2.00 4.19
CA GLU A 77 0.20 1.25 3.43
C GLU A 77 -0.49 0.14 4.24
N CYS A 78 0.18 -0.44 5.23
CA CYS A 78 -0.49 -1.35 6.17
C CYS A 78 -1.51 -0.62 7.06
N ARG A 79 -1.26 0.66 7.37
CA ARG A 79 -2.18 1.53 8.15
C ARG A 79 -3.34 2.06 7.32
N LEU A 80 -3.23 2.09 5.98
CA LEU A 80 -4.26 2.55 5.05
C LEU A 80 -5.48 1.62 4.92
N PHE A 81 -5.42 0.40 5.44
CA PHE A 81 -6.49 -0.60 5.28
C PHE A 81 -7.87 -0.06 5.71
N PRO A 82 -8.95 -0.24 4.92
CA PRO A 82 -9.09 -1.12 3.75
C PRO A 82 -8.68 -0.51 2.42
N HIS A 83 -7.98 0.63 2.43
CA HIS A 83 -7.42 1.24 1.23
C HIS A 83 -5.99 0.76 0.99
N THR A 84 -5.59 0.82 -0.27
CA THR A 84 -4.21 0.54 -0.68
C THR A 84 -3.75 1.58 -1.69
N ILE A 85 -2.43 1.75 -1.78
CA ILE A 85 -1.79 2.65 -2.73
C ILE A 85 -1.72 1.92 -4.07
N GLY A 86 -2.42 2.46 -5.05
CA GLY A 86 -2.47 1.91 -6.39
C GLY A 86 -1.24 2.29 -7.21
N GLN A 87 -1.43 3.17 -8.19
CA GLN A 87 -0.38 3.59 -9.10
C GLN A 87 0.46 4.72 -8.49
N VAL A 88 1.76 4.65 -8.77
CA VAL A 88 2.71 5.74 -8.56
C VAL A 88 3.17 6.18 -9.95
N VAL A 89 2.97 7.45 -10.27
CA VAL A 89 3.42 8.05 -11.54
C VAL A 89 4.28 9.26 -11.23
N GLU A 90 5.56 9.15 -11.53
CA GLU A 90 6.52 10.23 -11.40
C GLU A 90 6.54 11.07 -12.68
N LYS A 91 6.48 12.39 -12.52
CA LYS A 91 6.74 13.39 -13.56
C LYS A 91 7.81 14.36 -13.03
N GLU A 92 8.33 15.21 -13.92
CA GLU A 92 9.49 16.07 -13.66
C GLU A 92 9.40 16.88 -12.34
N HIS A 93 8.20 17.35 -11.96
CA HIS A 93 7.99 18.13 -10.73
C HIS A 93 6.78 17.69 -9.89
N GLU A 94 6.11 16.61 -10.27
CA GLU A 94 4.95 16.09 -9.55
C GLU A 94 4.99 14.57 -9.45
N VAL A 95 4.51 14.04 -8.32
CA VAL A 95 4.23 12.62 -8.17
C VAL A 95 2.74 12.45 -7.95
N LEU A 96 2.13 11.62 -8.80
CA LEU A 96 0.75 11.21 -8.67
C LEU A 96 0.70 9.84 -8.00
N LEU A 97 0.06 9.79 -6.84
CA LEU A 97 -0.31 8.56 -6.14
C LEU A 97 -1.79 8.31 -6.34
N THR A 98 -2.19 7.05 -6.52
CA THR A 98 -3.61 6.68 -6.43
C THR A 98 -3.91 5.90 -5.17
N VAL A 99 -5.11 6.07 -4.64
CA VAL A 99 -5.62 5.32 -3.49
C VAL A 99 -6.96 4.67 -3.86
N HIS A 100 -7.18 3.44 -3.41
CA HIS A 100 -8.40 2.69 -3.69
C HIS A 100 -8.73 1.65 -2.62
N SER A 101 -10.00 1.31 -2.47
CA SER A 101 -10.49 0.29 -1.52
C SER A 101 -10.77 -1.08 -2.17
N ARG A 102 -9.98 -1.46 -3.17
CA ARG A 102 -10.13 -2.72 -3.94
C ARG A 102 -9.54 -3.91 -3.18
N THR A 103 -9.94 -4.08 -1.92
CA THR A 103 -9.59 -5.25 -1.12
C THR A 103 -10.71 -6.29 -1.24
N SER A 104 -10.32 -7.57 -1.23
CA SER A 104 -11.26 -8.71 -1.17
C SER A 104 -11.78 -8.95 0.25
N CYS A 105 -11.58 -8.00 1.18
CA CYS A 105 -12.01 -8.16 2.56
C CYS A 105 -13.55 -8.11 2.63
N PRO A 106 -14.21 -9.17 3.10
CA PRO A 106 -15.66 -9.22 3.21
C PRO A 106 -16.20 -8.22 4.26
N LEU A 107 -15.37 -7.85 5.24
CA LEU A 107 -15.71 -6.89 6.30
C LEU A 107 -15.43 -5.43 5.92
N LYS A 108 -15.00 -5.14 4.68
CA LYS A 108 -14.58 -3.78 4.28
C LYS A 108 -15.61 -2.68 4.55
N ALA A 109 -16.90 -3.00 4.58
CA ALA A 109 -17.97 -2.05 4.89
C ALA A 109 -17.97 -1.61 6.36
N ASP A 110 -17.48 -2.48 7.26
CA ASP A 110 -17.37 -2.23 8.69
C ASP A 110 -16.04 -1.54 9.06
N LEU A 111 -15.12 -1.44 8.11
CA LEU A 111 -13.80 -0.85 8.30
C LEU A 111 -13.84 0.66 8.07
N ARG A 112 -13.75 1.42 9.17
CA ARG A 112 -14.01 2.86 9.22
C ARG A 112 -12.75 3.72 9.06
N MET A 113 -12.07 3.64 7.91
CA MET A 113 -11.18 4.73 7.47
C MET A 113 -11.92 5.61 6.47
N SER A 114 -12.05 6.90 6.78
CA SER A 114 -12.67 7.84 5.85
C SER A 114 -11.81 8.01 4.60
N GLU A 115 -12.44 8.33 3.47
CA GLU A 115 -11.71 8.53 2.22
C GLU A 115 -10.74 9.72 2.30
N SER A 116 -11.11 10.77 3.04
CA SER A 116 -10.23 11.92 3.30
C SER A 116 -8.98 11.51 4.08
N ASP A 117 -9.13 10.67 5.11
CA ASP A 117 -7.99 10.20 5.90
C ASP A 117 -7.05 9.33 5.05
N ALA A 118 -7.62 8.47 4.20
CA ALA A 118 -6.84 7.64 3.29
C ALA A 118 -6.04 8.48 2.26
N VAL A 119 -6.69 9.52 1.71
CA VAL A 119 -6.03 10.47 0.79
C VAL A 119 -4.91 11.22 1.49
N GLU A 120 -5.16 11.72 2.69
CA GLU A 120 -4.18 12.48 3.47
C GLU A 120 -2.98 11.63 3.88
N MET A 121 -3.22 10.43 4.41
CA MET A 121 -2.17 9.51 4.79
C MET A 121 -1.34 9.04 3.57
N THR A 122 -1.98 8.86 2.41
CA THR A 122 -1.25 8.59 1.15
C THR A 122 -0.40 9.78 0.70
N ARG A 123 -0.89 11.01 0.92
CA ARG A 123 -0.15 12.24 0.62
C ARG A 123 1.09 12.36 1.51
N GLU A 124 0.94 12.12 2.80
CA GLU A 124 2.03 12.09 3.77
C GLU A 124 3.08 11.04 3.40
N PHE A 125 2.66 9.84 3.02
CA PHE A 125 3.56 8.81 2.48
C PHE A 125 4.37 9.31 1.28
N GLY A 126 3.72 10.00 0.34
CA GLY A 126 4.39 10.60 -0.81
C GLY A 126 5.42 11.66 -0.39
N VAL A 127 5.05 12.55 0.53
CA VAL A 127 5.96 13.59 1.04
C VAL A 127 7.17 12.96 1.73
N ASN A 128 6.96 11.92 2.54
CA ASN A 128 8.04 11.21 3.23
C ASN A 128 8.95 10.44 2.27
N SER A 129 8.42 9.94 1.15
CA SER A 129 9.18 9.17 0.16
C SER A 129 9.97 10.04 -0.82
N TYR A 130 9.41 11.18 -1.24
CA TYR A 130 9.98 12.04 -2.29
C TYR A 130 10.55 13.36 -1.78
N GLY A 131 10.24 13.74 -0.54
CA GLY A 131 10.65 15.00 0.08
C GLY A 131 9.60 16.11 -0.03
N SER A 132 9.71 17.10 0.86
CA SER A 132 8.76 18.22 0.97
C SER A 132 8.71 19.16 -0.23
N ASN A 133 9.73 19.12 -1.10
CA ASN A 133 9.85 20.00 -2.26
C ASN A 133 9.16 19.43 -3.52
N THR A 134 8.69 18.18 -3.48
CA THR A 134 8.00 17.54 -4.61
C THR A 134 6.49 17.74 -4.47
N ALA A 135 5.82 18.15 -5.55
CA ALA A 135 4.37 18.28 -5.54
C ALA A 135 3.71 16.89 -5.52
N ILE A 136 3.14 16.51 -4.37
CA ILE A 136 2.42 15.24 -4.22
C ILE A 136 0.94 15.45 -4.49
N ARG A 137 0.41 14.76 -5.50
CA ARG A 137 -1.02 14.70 -5.82
C ARG A 137 -1.53 13.31 -5.54
N VAL A 138 -2.66 13.23 -4.84
CA VAL A 138 -3.34 11.95 -4.57
C VAL A 138 -4.68 11.96 -5.29
N LYS A 139 -4.93 10.94 -6.10
CA LYS A 139 -6.24 10.71 -6.74
C LYS A 139 -6.87 9.45 -6.22
N ARG A 140 -8.16 9.52 -5.94
CA ARG A 140 -8.94 8.30 -5.72
C ARG A 140 -9.21 7.63 -7.06
N GLU A 141 -8.92 6.34 -7.16
CA GLU A 141 -9.37 5.54 -8.28
C GLU A 141 -10.77 4.98 -8.00
N THR A 142 -11.74 5.40 -8.81
CA THR A 142 -13.03 4.70 -8.96
C THR A 142 -12.92 3.67 -10.09
N GLY A 143 -13.74 2.62 -10.07
CA GLY A 143 -13.55 1.42 -10.89
C GLY A 143 -13.31 1.64 -12.40
N ILE A 144 -13.85 2.71 -12.98
CA ILE A 144 -13.67 3.06 -14.41
C ILE A 144 -12.27 3.61 -14.71
N ALA A 145 -11.73 4.47 -13.83
CA ALA A 145 -10.40 5.06 -13.99
C ALA A 145 -9.30 3.98 -13.95
N PHE A 146 -9.51 2.92 -13.16
CA PHE A 146 -8.61 1.78 -13.09
C PHE A 146 -8.60 0.97 -14.39
N LEU A 147 -9.77 0.68 -14.99
CA LEU A 147 -9.83 -0.04 -16.26
C LEU A 147 -9.09 0.73 -17.36
N GLN A 148 -9.23 2.05 -17.40
CA GLN A 148 -8.48 2.91 -18.31
C GLN A 148 -6.98 2.85 -18.06
N ALA A 149 -6.56 2.88 -16.79
CA ALA A 149 -5.14 2.82 -16.43
C ALA A 149 -4.51 1.43 -16.70
N LEU A 150 -5.26 0.34 -16.52
CA LEU A 150 -4.87 -1.02 -16.94
C LEU A 150 -4.73 -1.11 -18.46
N ALA A 151 -5.72 -0.60 -19.20
CA ALA A 151 -5.69 -0.59 -20.65
C ALA A 151 -4.48 0.18 -21.18
N HIS A 152 -4.18 1.36 -20.63
CA HIS A 152 -2.98 2.13 -20.97
C HIS A 152 -1.68 1.36 -20.68
N ARG A 153 -1.58 0.67 -19.54
CA ARG A 153 -0.39 -0.14 -19.21
C ARG A 153 -0.23 -1.33 -20.15
N ALA A 154 -1.32 -2.03 -20.49
CA ALA A 154 -1.29 -3.14 -21.43
C ALA A 154 -0.83 -2.67 -22.82
N VAL A 155 -1.39 -1.56 -23.32
CA VAL A 155 -0.98 -0.96 -24.60
C VAL A 155 0.49 -0.55 -24.58
N LYS A 156 0.95 0.13 -23.52
CA LYS A 156 2.36 0.53 -23.38
C LYS A 156 3.32 -0.67 -23.34
N LYS A 157 2.92 -1.77 -22.71
CA LYS A 157 3.71 -3.02 -22.66
C LYS A 157 3.76 -3.76 -24.00
N LEU A 158 2.76 -3.56 -24.86
CA LEU A 158 2.73 -4.13 -26.22
C LEU A 158 3.44 -3.25 -27.26
N SER A 159 3.71 -1.98 -26.92
CA SER A 159 4.35 -1.00 -27.82
C SER A 159 5.87 -0.89 -27.61
N ASN A 160 6.42 -1.63 -26.64
CA ASN A 160 7.85 -1.80 -26.35
C ASN A 160 8.24 -3.26 -26.60
#